data_AF-Q4JBC3-F1
#
_entry.id   AF-Q4JBC3-F1
#
_cell.length_a   1.000
_cell.length_b   1.000
_cell.length_c   1.000
_cell.angle_alpha   90.00
_cell.angle_beta   90.00
_cell.angle_gamma   90.00
#
_symmetry.space_group_name_H-M   'P 1'
#
loop_
_entity.id
_entity.type
_entity.pdbx_description
1 polymer ?
#
loop_
_entity_poly.entity_id
_entity_poly.type
_entity_poly.pdbx_seq_one_letter_code
_entity_poly.pdbx_strand_id
1 'polypeptide(L)'
;MGTRKKRSIFNNFVRDGIGFFEEAQAAYDRLQNKAEEVKDVRSLEEKKMFSIARAYEAFSKALLSTYGTIILIPVAIFSVNSNANLRFPRHLQRIENSFRELIRQGTSPKVIKKKLGHDPVGGSKIVELLRASSELLNELGQTELKKLFDDINRFIEKPPKDRNYKELQDLRKKITVSFTLRELSNEVTSLLEECLLSYPEESAEYCQALSEKDKKVLKILLDKPYLLDQILSIMDLGVYELLDTLLYTAYLAHAASGIAAYSEGREDVDEKYLEELRDHQKEMLDNLKHVSDALYEIAYNDEFDEVLADIEEKARSLLKTDQDEEK
;
A
#
# COMPACT_ATOMS: atom_id res chain seq x y z
N MET A 1 30.02 -22.09 -13.21
CA MET A 1 29.89 -20.66 -12.85
C MET A 1 28.50 -20.45 -12.31
N GLY A 2 28.36 -20.19 -11.01
CA GLY A 2 27.04 -19.96 -10.40
C GLY A 2 26.45 -18.67 -10.95
N THR A 3 25.29 -18.76 -11.61
CA THR A 3 24.46 -17.61 -11.92
C THR A 3 24.16 -16.89 -10.61
N ARG A 4 24.60 -15.64 -10.49
CA ARG A 4 24.30 -14.79 -9.33
C ARG A 4 22.77 -14.68 -9.27
N LYS A 5 22.12 -15.28 -8.25
CA LYS A 5 20.66 -15.22 -8.08
C LYS A 5 20.21 -13.75 -8.20
N LYS A 6 19.30 -13.48 -9.13
CA LYS A 6 18.80 -12.14 -9.41
C LYS A 6 17.77 -11.82 -8.32
N ARG A 7 18.16 -10.97 -7.35
CA ARG A 7 17.24 -10.55 -6.28
C ARG A 7 16.14 -9.65 -6.81
N SER A 8 14.94 -9.83 -6.28
CA SER A 8 13.77 -8.99 -6.59
C SER A 8 13.99 -7.53 -6.16
N ILE A 9 13.32 -6.61 -6.85
CA ILE A 9 13.31 -5.18 -6.51
C ILE A 9 12.69 -5.01 -5.12
N PHE A 10 11.59 -5.72 -4.88
CA PHE A 10 10.92 -5.79 -3.58
C PHE A 10 11.92 -6.06 -2.46
N ASN A 11 12.68 -7.17 -2.52
CA ASN A 11 13.58 -7.55 -1.43
C ASN A 11 14.75 -6.59 -1.22
N ASN A 12 15.22 -5.92 -2.28
CA ASN A 12 16.25 -4.90 -2.12
C ASN A 12 15.73 -3.73 -1.27
N PHE A 13 14.52 -3.26 -1.52
CA PHE A 13 13.93 -2.17 -0.76
C PHE A 13 13.48 -2.58 0.65
N VAL A 14 13.00 -3.81 0.85
CA VAL A 14 12.71 -4.32 2.19
C VAL A 14 13.96 -4.34 3.06
N ARG A 15 15.10 -4.81 2.53
CA ARG A 15 16.36 -4.84 3.28
C ARG A 15 16.88 -3.44 3.61
N ASP A 16 16.76 -2.51 2.67
CA ASP A 16 17.07 -1.09 2.94
C ASP A 16 16.18 -0.55 4.08
N GLY A 17 14.89 -0.86 4.06
CA GLY A 17 13.93 -0.45 5.09
C GLY A 17 14.24 -1.03 6.47
N ILE A 18 14.56 -2.32 6.55
CA ILE A 18 14.99 -2.99 7.79
C ILE A 18 16.24 -2.32 8.35
N GLY A 19 17.24 -2.04 7.50
CA GLY A 19 18.46 -1.35 7.94
C GLY A 19 18.19 0.03 8.54
N PHE A 20 17.33 0.83 7.89
CA PHE A 20 16.93 2.13 8.44
C PHE A 20 16.10 2.00 9.74
N PHE A 21 15.24 0.99 9.85
CA PHE A 21 14.50 0.71 11.07
C PHE A 21 15.45 0.36 12.24
N GLU A 22 16.42 -0.53 12.01
CA GLU A 22 17.42 -0.90 13.02
C GLU A 22 18.23 0.31 13.50
N GLU A 23 18.61 1.21 12.58
CA GLU A 23 19.26 2.47 12.92
C GLU A 23 18.39 3.39 13.79
N ALA A 24 17.10 3.52 13.44
CA ALA A 24 16.14 4.31 14.20
C ALA A 24 15.92 3.74 15.61
N GLN A 25 15.76 2.42 15.72
CA GLN A 25 15.58 1.73 16.99
C GLN A 25 16.83 1.90 17.89
N ALA A 26 18.03 1.71 17.33
CA ALA A 26 19.27 1.89 18.08
C ALA A 26 19.44 3.35 18.57
N ALA A 27 19.02 4.33 17.79
CA ALA A 27 19.03 5.74 18.21
C ALA A 27 17.99 6.00 19.32
N TYR A 28 16.79 5.43 19.20
CA TYR A 28 15.74 5.49 20.23
C TYR A 28 16.22 4.90 21.56
N ASP A 29 16.79 3.70 21.55
CA ASP A 29 17.25 3.00 22.74
C ASP A 29 18.37 3.75 23.46
N ARG A 30 19.26 4.41 22.71
CA ARG A 30 20.31 5.27 23.27
C ARG A 30 19.72 6.51 23.96
N LEU A 31 18.73 7.15 23.35
CA LEU A 31 18.04 8.31 23.92
C LEU A 31 17.26 7.94 25.18
N GLN A 32 16.65 6.75 25.24
CA GLN A 32 15.88 6.31 26.42
C GLN A 32 16.76 5.82 27.56
N ASN A 33 17.81 5.05 27.27
CA ASN A 33 18.57 4.33 28.30
C ASN A 33 19.91 4.98 28.67
N LYS A 34 20.41 5.93 27.86
CA LYS A 34 21.76 6.51 28.01
C LYS A 34 21.79 8.00 27.69
N ALA A 35 20.69 8.72 27.90
CA ALA A 35 20.56 10.15 27.55
C ALA A 35 21.73 11.00 28.08
N GLU A 36 22.17 10.76 29.32
CA GLU A 36 23.25 11.50 29.98
C GLU A 36 24.63 11.29 29.32
N GLU A 37 24.83 10.19 28.57
CA GLU A 37 26.06 9.88 27.84
C GLU A 37 26.06 10.43 26.41
N VAL A 38 24.93 10.96 25.93
CA VAL A 38 24.78 11.49 24.57
C VAL A 38 25.25 12.94 24.53
N LYS A 39 26.41 13.17 23.91
CA LYS A 39 27.00 14.52 23.76
C LYS A 39 26.13 15.49 22.96
N ASP A 40 25.38 14.99 21.99
CA ASP A 40 24.51 15.79 21.12
C ASP A 40 23.16 15.08 20.95
N VAL A 41 22.25 15.36 21.88
CA VAL A 41 20.91 14.78 21.91
C VAL A 41 20.12 15.18 20.66
N ARG A 42 20.23 16.44 20.25
CA ARG A 42 19.50 16.98 19.09
C ARG A 42 19.91 16.25 17.81
N SER A 43 21.20 16.09 17.55
CA SER A 43 21.67 15.38 16.37
C SER A 43 21.21 13.92 16.35
N LEU A 44 21.19 13.25 17.51
CA LEU A 44 20.72 11.86 17.61
C LEU A 44 19.20 11.74 17.39
N GLU A 45 18.41 12.70 17.87
CA GLU A 45 16.98 12.78 17.59
C GLU A 45 16.70 13.02 16.11
N GLU A 46 17.41 13.96 15.49
CA GLU A 46 17.30 14.27 14.07
C GLU A 46 17.67 13.07 13.19
N LYS A 47 18.77 12.38 13.52
CA LYS A 47 19.14 11.13 12.86
C LYS A 47 18.06 10.05 12.98
N LYS A 48 17.48 9.90 14.17
CA LYS A 48 16.39 8.93 14.40
C LYS A 48 15.17 9.25 13.53
N MET A 49 14.73 10.51 13.50
CA MET A 49 13.60 10.94 12.65
C MET A 49 13.89 10.69 11.17
N PHE A 50 15.11 11.00 10.72
CA PHE A 50 15.55 10.70 9.36
C PHE A 50 15.48 9.19 9.06
N SER A 51 16.03 8.34 9.93
CA SER A 51 16.00 6.88 9.77
C SER A 51 14.57 6.33 9.76
N ILE A 52 13.65 6.84 10.60
CA ILE A 52 12.22 6.49 10.55
C ILE A 52 11.64 6.82 9.17
N ALA A 53 11.82 8.05 8.69
CA ALA A 53 11.30 8.49 7.39
C ALA A 53 11.85 7.66 6.22
N ARG A 54 13.15 7.34 6.27
CA ARG A 54 13.84 6.52 5.26
C ARG A 54 13.37 5.06 5.27
N ALA A 55 13.03 4.52 6.43
CA ALA A 55 12.48 3.17 6.53
C ALA A 55 11.08 3.08 5.89
N TYR A 56 10.19 4.02 6.20
CA TYR A 56 8.87 4.11 5.54
C TYR A 56 9.00 4.30 4.02
N GLU A 57 9.89 5.20 3.58
CA GLU A 57 10.17 5.39 2.15
C GLU A 57 10.60 4.06 1.48
N ALA A 58 11.52 3.32 2.09
CA ALA A 58 12.02 2.07 1.55
C ALA A 58 10.94 0.98 1.51
N PHE A 59 10.20 0.78 2.60
CA PHE A 59 9.10 -0.19 2.63
C PHE A 59 7.99 0.16 1.61
N SER A 60 7.63 1.43 1.49
CA SER A 60 6.65 1.88 0.50
C SER A 60 7.10 1.65 -0.94
N LYS A 61 8.40 1.81 -1.23
CA LYS A 61 8.96 1.47 -2.54
C LYS A 61 8.87 -0.02 -2.85
N ALA A 62 9.05 -0.88 -1.85
CA ALA A 62 8.84 -2.32 -2.02
C ALA A 62 7.36 -2.61 -2.33
N LEU A 63 6.44 -1.94 -1.63
CA LEU A 63 5.00 -2.17 -1.70
C LEU A 63 4.26 -1.42 -2.82
N LEU A 64 4.98 -0.68 -3.66
CA LEU A 64 4.39 0.29 -4.59
C LEU A 64 3.30 -0.33 -5.49
N SER A 65 3.53 -1.52 -6.00
CA SER A 65 2.56 -2.23 -6.84
C SER A 65 1.37 -2.79 -6.06
N THR A 66 1.59 -3.18 -4.79
CA THR A 66 0.56 -3.74 -3.91
C THR A 66 -0.51 -2.70 -3.55
N TYR A 67 -0.13 -1.44 -3.37
CA TYR A 67 -1.09 -0.35 -3.12
C TYR A 67 -2.15 -0.25 -4.21
N GLY A 68 -1.76 -0.48 -5.47
CA GLY A 68 -2.70 -0.47 -6.57
C GLY A 68 -3.78 -1.53 -6.41
N THR A 69 -3.40 -2.75 -6.08
CA THR A 69 -4.34 -3.86 -5.87
C THR A 69 -5.31 -3.55 -4.73
N ILE A 70 -4.82 -2.98 -3.63
CA ILE A 70 -5.66 -2.60 -2.48
C ILE A 70 -6.72 -1.56 -2.86
N ILE A 71 -6.33 -0.55 -3.63
CA ILE A 71 -7.25 0.50 -4.09
C ILE A 71 -8.35 -0.08 -5.00
N LEU A 72 -8.02 -1.13 -5.77
CA LEU A 72 -8.93 -1.78 -6.71
C LEU A 72 -9.88 -2.82 -6.08
N ILE A 73 -9.48 -3.47 -4.98
CA ILE A 73 -10.27 -4.53 -4.34
C ILE A 73 -11.71 -4.07 -4.02
N PRO A 74 -11.93 -2.94 -3.33
CA PRO A 74 -13.28 -2.47 -3.02
C PRO A 74 -14.12 -2.26 -4.28
N VAL A 75 -13.53 -1.61 -5.29
CA VAL A 75 -14.18 -1.34 -6.57
C VAL A 75 -14.66 -2.63 -7.23
N ALA A 76 -13.81 -3.66 -7.27
CA ALA A 76 -14.15 -4.95 -7.87
C ALA A 76 -15.30 -5.64 -7.12
N ILE A 77 -15.26 -5.64 -5.79
CA ILE A 77 -16.30 -6.26 -4.95
C ILE A 77 -17.65 -5.58 -5.16
N PHE A 78 -17.71 -4.25 -5.02
CA PHE A 78 -18.97 -3.53 -5.18
C PHE A 78 -19.49 -3.57 -6.60
N SER A 79 -18.61 -3.59 -7.61
CA SER A 79 -19.03 -3.72 -9.00
C SER A 79 -19.71 -5.06 -9.31
N VAL A 80 -19.32 -6.15 -8.64
CA VAL A 80 -19.97 -7.47 -8.82
C VAL A 80 -21.30 -7.52 -8.08
N ASN A 81 -21.39 -6.92 -6.88
CA ASN A 81 -22.61 -6.94 -6.07
C ASN A 81 -23.70 -5.98 -6.59
N SER A 82 -23.31 -4.78 -7.06
CA SER A 82 -24.25 -3.90 -7.74
C SER A 82 -24.49 -4.45 -9.15
N ASN A 83 -25.61 -5.13 -9.39
CA ASN A 83 -26.10 -5.70 -10.67
C ASN A 83 -26.29 -4.65 -11.80
N ALA A 84 -25.34 -3.77 -11.98
CA ALA A 84 -25.62 -2.45 -12.48
C ALA A 84 -25.25 -2.40 -13.96
N ASN A 85 -26.27 -2.08 -14.76
CA ASN A 85 -26.20 -1.64 -16.15
C ASN A 85 -25.34 -0.37 -16.28
N LEU A 86 -24.04 -0.49 -15.98
CA LEU A 86 -23.14 0.64 -15.86
C LEU A 86 -22.33 0.81 -17.15
N ARG A 87 -22.23 2.06 -17.57
CA ARG A 87 -21.48 2.47 -18.77
C ARG A 87 -19.99 2.58 -18.43
N PHE A 88 -19.25 1.47 -18.41
CA PHE A 88 -17.85 1.54 -17.95
C PHE A 88 -16.67 1.37 -18.92
N PRO A 89 -16.74 1.65 -20.23
CA PRO A 89 -15.53 1.61 -21.05
C PRO A 89 -14.44 2.62 -20.63
N ARG A 90 -14.80 3.87 -20.27
CA ARG A 90 -13.81 4.94 -20.07
C ARG A 90 -13.18 4.98 -18.68
N HIS A 91 -13.97 4.79 -17.62
CA HIS A 91 -13.46 4.84 -16.24
C HIS A 91 -12.60 3.62 -15.93
N LEU A 92 -13.02 2.43 -16.34
CA LEU A 92 -12.20 1.21 -16.20
C LEU A 92 -10.89 1.34 -16.96
N GLN A 93 -10.91 1.92 -18.16
CA GLN A 93 -9.67 2.19 -18.90
C GLN A 93 -8.72 3.14 -18.15
N ARG A 94 -9.23 4.19 -17.47
CA ARG A 94 -8.38 5.07 -16.64
C ARG A 94 -7.79 4.35 -15.44
N ILE A 95 -8.60 3.52 -14.78
CA ILE A 95 -8.21 2.70 -13.63
C ILE A 95 -7.12 1.71 -14.06
N GLU A 96 -7.38 0.96 -15.13
CA GLU A 96 -6.45 0.01 -15.73
C GLU A 96 -5.13 0.69 -16.12
N ASN A 97 -5.20 1.82 -16.84
CA ASN A 97 -4.01 2.56 -17.25
C ASN A 97 -3.19 3.06 -16.05
N SER A 98 -3.86 3.57 -15.00
CA SER A 98 -3.19 4.05 -13.79
C SER A 98 -2.55 2.90 -13.02
N PHE A 99 -3.23 1.77 -12.92
CA PHE A 99 -2.71 0.56 -12.30
C PHE A 99 -1.52 -0.03 -13.08
N ARG A 100 -1.64 -0.11 -14.42
CA ARG A 100 -0.59 -0.58 -15.32
C ARG A 100 0.68 0.27 -15.19
N GLU A 101 0.53 1.59 -15.17
CA GLU A 101 1.65 2.50 -14.96
C GLU A 101 2.21 2.40 -13.53
N LEU A 102 1.38 2.16 -12.51
CA LEU A 102 1.85 1.92 -11.14
C LEU A 102 2.70 0.63 -11.06
N ILE A 103 2.29 -0.46 -11.73
CA ILE A 103 3.11 -1.68 -11.86
C ILE A 103 4.41 -1.36 -12.60
N ARG A 104 4.35 -0.55 -13.68
CA ARG A 104 5.54 -0.12 -14.42
C ARG A 104 6.52 0.65 -13.54
N GLN A 105 5.99 1.52 -12.67
CA GLN A 105 6.76 2.25 -11.68
C GLN A 105 7.38 1.29 -10.66
N GLY A 106 6.59 0.37 -10.08
CA GLY A 106 7.01 -0.59 -9.05
C GLY A 106 8.01 -1.65 -9.52
N THR A 107 8.04 -1.94 -10.82
CA THR A 107 8.95 -2.96 -11.40
C THR A 107 10.20 -2.36 -12.04
N SER A 108 10.42 -1.05 -11.93
CA SER A 108 11.53 -0.33 -12.55
C SER A 108 12.41 0.37 -11.51
N PRO A 109 13.60 -0.18 -11.18
CA PRO A 109 14.50 0.40 -10.17
C PRO A 109 14.92 1.82 -10.53
N LYS A 110 15.08 2.10 -11.83
CA LYS A 110 15.43 3.42 -12.34
C LYS A 110 14.31 4.42 -12.09
N VAL A 111 13.05 4.04 -12.30
CA VAL A 111 11.90 4.92 -12.06
C VAL A 111 11.75 5.17 -10.57
N ILE A 112 11.80 4.12 -9.74
CA ILE A 112 11.69 4.24 -8.29
C ILE A 112 12.79 5.16 -7.73
N LYS A 113 14.05 4.96 -8.13
CA LYS A 113 15.16 5.76 -7.58
C LYS A 113 15.23 7.17 -8.13
N LYS A 114 14.96 7.38 -9.42
CA LYS A 114 15.20 8.69 -10.08
C LYS A 114 13.96 9.57 -10.22
N LYS A 115 12.78 8.98 -10.40
CA LYS A 115 11.54 9.74 -10.59
C LYS A 115 10.76 9.88 -9.28
N LEU A 116 10.61 8.78 -8.56
CA LEU A 116 9.84 8.77 -7.31
C LEU A 116 10.66 9.33 -6.13
N GLY A 117 11.96 9.08 -6.09
CA GLY A 117 12.87 9.73 -5.14
C GLY A 117 12.44 9.51 -3.70
N HIS A 118 12.20 10.59 -2.96
CA HIS A 118 11.81 10.58 -1.54
C HIS A 118 10.30 10.64 -1.29
N ASP A 119 9.48 10.80 -2.34
CA ASP A 119 8.02 10.77 -2.26
C ASP A 119 7.44 9.67 -3.17
N PRO A 120 7.63 8.39 -2.84
CA PRO A 120 7.15 7.28 -3.66
C PRO A 120 5.63 7.18 -3.74
N VAL A 121 4.90 7.83 -2.83
CA VAL A 121 3.44 7.87 -2.86
C VAL A 121 2.97 9.02 -3.75
N GLY A 122 3.34 10.27 -3.43
CA GLY A 122 2.92 11.45 -4.17
C GLY A 122 3.47 11.54 -5.58
N GLY A 123 4.65 10.97 -5.85
CA GLY A 123 5.25 10.94 -7.19
C GLY A 123 4.76 9.80 -8.10
N SER A 124 3.92 8.89 -7.59
CA SER A 124 3.46 7.70 -8.31
C SER A 124 2.04 7.85 -8.88
N LYS A 125 1.57 6.83 -9.61
CA LYS A 125 0.19 6.77 -10.10
C LYS A 125 -0.88 6.41 -9.07
N ILE A 126 -0.52 6.32 -7.79
CA ILE A 126 -1.47 6.10 -6.69
C ILE A 126 -2.53 7.22 -6.65
N VAL A 127 -2.13 8.49 -6.84
CA VAL A 127 -3.03 9.65 -6.80
C VAL A 127 -4.10 9.55 -7.90
N GLU A 128 -3.69 9.30 -9.14
CA GLU A 128 -4.65 9.14 -10.24
C GLU A 128 -5.50 7.88 -10.09
N LEU A 129 -4.93 6.79 -9.57
CA LEU A 129 -5.67 5.56 -9.32
C LEU A 129 -6.74 5.75 -8.23
N LEU A 130 -6.41 6.43 -7.13
CA LEU A 130 -7.36 6.79 -6.07
C LEU A 130 -8.49 7.66 -6.61
N ARG A 131 -8.16 8.69 -7.41
CA ARG A 131 -9.17 9.56 -8.04
C ARG A 131 -10.09 8.78 -8.97
N ALA A 132 -9.53 7.96 -9.86
CA ALA A 132 -10.31 7.17 -10.80
C ALA A 132 -11.21 6.14 -10.07
N SER A 133 -10.69 5.54 -9.00
CA SER A 133 -11.45 4.60 -8.17
C SER A 133 -12.56 5.30 -7.37
N SER A 134 -12.30 6.50 -6.84
CA SER A 134 -13.30 7.34 -6.17
C SER A 134 -14.46 7.72 -7.11
N GLU A 135 -14.15 8.14 -8.35
CA GLU A 135 -15.17 8.41 -9.37
C GLU A 135 -16.05 7.19 -9.63
N LEU A 136 -15.44 6.00 -9.75
CA LEU A 136 -16.17 4.76 -9.96
C LEU A 136 -17.03 4.37 -8.75
N LEU A 137 -16.50 4.49 -7.54
CA LEU A 137 -17.25 4.24 -6.30
C LEU A 137 -18.49 5.15 -6.20
N ASN A 138 -18.41 6.40 -6.67
CA ASN A 138 -19.57 7.28 -6.73
C ASN A 138 -20.68 6.73 -7.65
N GLU A 139 -20.32 6.21 -8.83
CA GLU A 139 -21.27 5.62 -9.77
C GLU A 139 -21.88 4.31 -9.25
N LEU A 140 -21.12 3.58 -8.43
CA LEU A 140 -21.59 2.39 -7.69
C LEU A 140 -22.43 2.74 -6.45
N GLY A 141 -22.70 4.02 -6.18
CA GLY A 141 -23.46 4.48 -5.02
C GLY A 141 -22.69 4.43 -3.69
N GLN A 142 -21.39 4.13 -3.70
CA GLN A 142 -20.53 3.97 -2.52
C GLN A 142 -19.99 5.31 -2.01
N THR A 143 -20.91 6.15 -1.51
CA THR A 143 -20.61 7.55 -1.13
C THR A 143 -19.60 7.69 0.02
N GLU A 144 -19.60 6.77 0.99
CA GLU A 144 -18.67 6.81 2.13
C GLU A 144 -17.24 6.45 1.70
N LEU A 145 -17.08 5.37 0.92
CA LEU A 145 -15.78 4.96 0.39
C LEU A 145 -15.20 5.98 -0.59
N LYS A 146 -16.05 6.56 -1.44
CA LYS A 146 -15.68 7.71 -2.27
C LYS A 146 -15.08 8.83 -1.42
N LYS A 147 -15.77 9.24 -0.35
CA LYS A 147 -15.31 10.31 0.54
C LYS A 147 -13.97 9.96 1.19
N LEU A 148 -13.80 8.70 1.62
CA LEU A 148 -12.52 8.24 2.15
C LEU A 148 -11.39 8.35 1.13
N PHE A 149 -11.61 7.90 -0.11
CA PHE A 149 -10.60 7.96 -1.16
C PHE A 149 -10.28 9.40 -1.54
N ASP A 150 -11.28 10.29 -1.60
CA ASP A 150 -11.08 11.72 -1.80
C ASP A 150 -10.27 12.36 -0.65
N ASP A 151 -10.54 11.97 0.60
CA ASP A 151 -9.82 12.44 1.78
C ASP A 151 -8.34 12.00 1.74
N ILE A 152 -8.07 10.73 1.43
CA ILE A 152 -6.71 10.19 1.26
C ILE A 152 -6.00 10.92 0.13
N ASN A 153 -6.66 11.06 -1.02
CA ASN A 153 -6.07 11.71 -2.19
C ASN A 153 -5.72 13.17 -1.90
N ARG A 154 -6.61 13.93 -1.25
CA ARG A 154 -6.34 15.32 -0.84
C ARG A 154 -5.14 15.43 0.10
N PHE A 155 -4.97 14.48 1.01
CA PHE A 155 -3.81 14.47 1.91
C PHE A 155 -2.50 14.22 1.17
N ILE A 156 -2.48 13.26 0.24
CA ILE A 156 -1.31 12.95 -0.59
C ILE A 156 -0.99 14.10 -1.55
N GLU A 157 -1.98 14.80 -2.09
CA GLU A 157 -1.73 15.91 -3.03
C GLU A 157 -1.17 17.18 -2.36
N LYS A 158 -1.30 17.32 -1.04
CA LYS A 158 -0.64 18.42 -0.32
C LYS A 158 0.87 18.32 -0.49
N PRO A 159 1.59 19.45 -0.61
CA PRO A 159 3.04 19.45 -0.51
C PRO A 159 3.49 18.72 0.76
N PRO A 160 4.53 17.86 0.72
CA PRO A 160 4.96 17.09 1.88
C PRO A 160 5.15 17.91 3.17
N LYS A 161 5.66 19.13 3.04
CA LYS A 161 5.88 20.07 4.15
C LYS A 161 4.60 20.61 4.80
N ASP A 162 3.46 20.54 4.12
CA ASP A 162 2.16 21.05 4.59
C ASP A 162 1.25 19.93 5.13
N ARG A 163 1.72 18.67 5.11
CA ARG A 163 1.01 17.51 5.69
C ARG A 163 1.24 17.54 7.21
N ASN A 164 0.18 17.33 8.00
CA ASN A 164 0.27 17.32 9.47
C ASN A 164 -0.21 15.99 10.07
N TYR A 165 0.26 15.70 11.28
CA TYR A 165 0.00 14.43 11.96
C TYR A 165 -1.46 14.23 12.34
N LYS A 166 -2.16 15.32 12.69
CA LYS A 166 -3.58 15.24 13.05
C LYS A 166 -4.43 14.73 11.89
N GLU A 167 -4.22 15.26 10.69
CA GLU A 167 -4.93 14.79 9.49
C GLU A 167 -4.60 13.34 9.16
N LEU A 168 -3.34 12.93 9.30
CA LEU A 168 -2.93 11.53 9.18
C LEU A 168 -3.73 10.65 10.13
N GLN A 169 -3.80 11.00 11.42
CA GLN A 169 -4.54 10.24 12.43
C GLN A 169 -6.04 10.19 12.16
N ASP A 170 -6.63 11.28 11.69
CA ASP A 170 -8.05 11.33 11.32
C ASP A 170 -8.34 10.42 10.12
N LEU A 171 -7.43 10.34 9.13
CA LEU A 171 -7.54 9.39 8.01
C LEU A 171 -7.44 7.95 8.49
N ARG A 172 -6.45 7.61 9.31
CA ARG A 172 -6.27 6.25 9.84
C ARG A 172 -7.51 5.75 10.57
N LYS A 173 -8.14 6.61 11.39
CA LYS A 173 -9.41 6.31 12.06
C LYS A 173 -10.55 6.07 11.06
N LYS A 174 -10.67 6.91 10.03
CA LYS A 174 -11.70 6.73 9.00
C LYS A 174 -11.51 5.43 8.22
N ILE A 175 -10.27 5.08 7.88
CA ILE A 175 -9.96 3.81 7.20
C ILE A 175 -10.42 2.63 8.06
N THR A 176 -10.08 2.65 9.36
CA THR A 176 -10.49 1.59 10.31
C THR A 176 -12.01 1.44 10.40
N VAL A 177 -12.78 2.52 10.24
CA VAL A 177 -14.25 2.48 10.31
C VAL A 177 -14.89 2.10 8.97
N SER A 178 -14.36 2.61 7.86
CA SER A 178 -14.99 2.51 6.54
C SER A 178 -14.54 1.31 5.71
N PHE A 179 -13.41 0.69 6.05
CA PHE A 179 -12.86 -0.43 5.30
C PHE A 179 -13.00 -1.71 6.12
N THR A 180 -14.12 -2.42 6.00
CA THR A 180 -14.31 -3.70 6.69
C THR A 180 -14.67 -4.78 5.67
N LEU A 181 -13.68 -5.49 5.13
CA LEU A 181 -13.91 -6.63 4.25
C LEU A 181 -14.72 -7.72 4.95
N ARG A 182 -14.66 -7.81 6.29
CA ARG A 182 -15.55 -8.69 7.05
C ARG A 182 -17.04 -8.36 6.89
N GLU A 183 -17.44 -7.08 6.79
CA GLU A 183 -18.84 -6.72 6.55
C GLU A 183 -19.27 -7.08 5.11
N LEU A 184 -18.30 -7.17 4.19
CA LEU A 184 -18.49 -7.70 2.83
C LEU A 184 -18.67 -9.22 2.79
N SER A 185 -18.46 -9.94 3.90
CA SER A 185 -18.63 -11.40 3.97
C SER A 185 -20.04 -11.83 3.56
N ASN A 186 -21.06 -11.05 3.94
CA ASN A 186 -22.46 -11.35 3.59
C ASN A 186 -22.72 -11.18 2.08
N GLU A 187 -22.18 -10.12 1.47
CA GLU A 187 -22.33 -9.86 0.03
C GLU A 187 -21.59 -10.90 -0.81
N VAL A 188 -20.36 -11.23 -0.42
CA VAL A 188 -19.58 -12.30 -1.04
C VAL A 188 -20.30 -13.64 -0.87
N THR A 189 -20.81 -13.96 0.31
CA THR A 189 -21.56 -15.21 0.54
C THR A 189 -22.80 -15.28 -0.34
N SER A 190 -23.57 -14.20 -0.47
CA SER A 190 -24.75 -14.15 -1.34
C SER A 190 -24.38 -14.41 -2.81
N LEU A 191 -23.30 -13.81 -3.30
CA LEU A 191 -22.80 -14.06 -4.67
C LEU A 191 -22.34 -15.50 -4.86
N LEU A 192 -21.66 -16.07 -3.86
CA LEU A 192 -21.23 -17.47 -3.89
C LEU A 192 -22.43 -18.43 -3.90
N GLU A 193 -23.46 -18.15 -3.11
CA GLU A 193 -24.72 -18.90 -3.11
C GLU A 193 -25.41 -18.82 -4.47
N GLU A 194 -25.50 -17.62 -5.05
CA GLU A 194 -26.06 -17.43 -6.39
C GLU A 194 -25.30 -18.25 -7.44
N CYS A 195 -23.97 -18.25 -7.43
CA CYS A 195 -23.18 -19.01 -8.39
C CYS A 195 -23.21 -20.53 -8.19
N LEU A 196 -23.53 -21.03 -7.00
CA LEU A 196 -23.46 -22.47 -6.67
C LEU A 196 -24.82 -23.16 -6.53
N LEU A 197 -25.85 -22.40 -6.17
CA LEU A 197 -27.18 -22.92 -5.85
C LEU A 197 -28.23 -22.56 -6.91
N SER A 198 -27.97 -21.56 -7.76
CA SER A 198 -28.87 -21.23 -8.87
C SER A 198 -28.82 -22.30 -9.96
N TYR A 199 -29.95 -22.51 -10.66
CA TYR A 199 -29.95 -23.34 -11.85
C TYR A 199 -29.01 -22.73 -12.91
N PRO A 200 -28.28 -23.53 -13.70
CA PRO A 200 -27.32 -23.02 -14.67
C PRO A 200 -27.91 -21.98 -15.62
N GLU A 201 -29.16 -22.19 -16.03
CA GLU A 201 -29.94 -21.33 -16.93
C GLU A 201 -30.38 -20.00 -16.31
N GLU A 202 -30.42 -19.92 -14.97
CA GLU A 202 -30.79 -18.74 -14.19
C GLU A 202 -29.57 -18.05 -13.56
N SER A 203 -28.42 -18.73 -13.52
CA SER A 203 -27.16 -18.17 -13.01
C SER A 203 -26.56 -17.16 -13.98
N ALA A 204 -26.01 -16.07 -13.44
CA ALA A 204 -25.33 -15.06 -14.23
C ALA A 204 -24.17 -15.65 -15.07
N GLU A 205 -23.90 -15.07 -16.25
CA GLU A 205 -22.87 -15.57 -17.19
C GLU A 205 -21.51 -15.80 -16.52
N TYR A 206 -21.12 -14.95 -15.57
CA TYR A 206 -19.85 -15.09 -14.84
C TYR A 206 -19.81 -16.32 -13.93
N CYS A 207 -20.94 -16.78 -13.40
CA CYS A 207 -21.03 -18.01 -12.62
C CYS A 207 -20.91 -19.25 -13.52
N GLN A 208 -21.45 -19.19 -14.73
CA GLN A 208 -21.37 -20.29 -15.70
C GLN A 208 -19.93 -20.55 -16.18
N ALA A 209 -19.08 -19.51 -16.17
CA ALA A 209 -17.68 -19.59 -16.53
C ALA A 209 -16.79 -20.29 -15.49
N LEU A 210 -17.31 -20.58 -14.29
CA LEU A 210 -16.55 -21.22 -13.22
C LEU A 210 -16.24 -22.69 -13.55
N SER A 211 -14.98 -23.09 -13.37
CA SER A 211 -14.60 -24.50 -13.53
C SER A 211 -15.15 -25.36 -12.39
N GLU A 212 -15.27 -26.67 -12.60
CA GLU A 212 -15.67 -27.60 -11.54
C GLU A 212 -14.71 -27.60 -10.33
N LYS A 213 -13.44 -27.21 -10.54
CA LYS A 213 -12.49 -27.02 -9.45
C LYS A 213 -12.83 -25.77 -8.64
N ASP A 214 -13.14 -24.66 -9.31
CA ASP A 214 -13.51 -23.40 -8.65
C ASP A 214 -14.80 -23.60 -7.86
N LYS A 215 -15.82 -24.23 -8.46
CA LYS A 215 -17.07 -24.55 -7.77
C LYS A 215 -16.87 -25.37 -6.49
N LYS A 216 -15.96 -26.35 -6.51
CA LYS A 216 -15.61 -27.13 -5.29
C LYS A 216 -14.96 -26.27 -4.22
N VAL A 217 -14.05 -25.36 -4.59
CA VAL A 217 -13.41 -24.44 -3.64
C VAL A 217 -14.43 -23.48 -3.04
N LEU A 218 -15.28 -22.88 -3.89
CA LEU A 218 -16.34 -21.98 -3.45
C LEU A 218 -17.35 -22.68 -2.53
N LYS A 219 -17.69 -23.94 -2.81
CA LYS A 219 -18.58 -24.74 -1.95
C LYS A 219 -17.99 -24.99 -0.57
N ILE A 220 -16.67 -25.22 -0.46
CA ILE A 220 -16.00 -25.34 0.84
C ILE A 220 -16.11 -24.04 1.64
N LEU A 221 -16.01 -22.89 0.98
CA LEU A 221 -16.15 -21.57 1.62
C LEU A 221 -17.58 -21.33 2.10
N LEU A 222 -18.60 -21.70 1.29
CA LEU A 222 -20.00 -21.65 1.69
C LEU A 222 -20.34 -22.58 2.86
N ASP A 223 -19.87 -23.83 2.82
CA ASP A 223 -20.13 -24.83 3.87
C ASP A 223 -19.42 -24.47 5.20
N LYS A 224 -18.45 -23.56 5.16
CA LYS A 224 -17.63 -23.14 6.30
C LYS A 224 -17.47 -21.61 6.32
N PRO A 225 -18.55 -20.86 6.61
CA PRO A 225 -18.52 -19.39 6.56
C PRO A 225 -17.49 -18.78 7.52
N TYR A 226 -17.17 -19.47 8.63
CA TYR A 226 -16.10 -19.04 9.54
C TYR A 226 -14.71 -18.98 8.90
N LEU A 227 -14.43 -19.79 7.86
CA LEU A 227 -13.17 -19.73 7.13
C LEU A 227 -13.11 -18.48 6.25
N LEU A 228 -14.22 -18.14 5.60
CA LEU A 228 -14.34 -16.90 4.83
C LEU A 228 -14.16 -15.68 5.74
N ASP A 229 -14.83 -15.66 6.89
CA ASP A 229 -14.67 -14.60 7.91
C ASP A 229 -13.22 -14.46 8.38
N GLN A 230 -12.53 -15.58 8.63
CA GLN A 230 -11.11 -15.56 9.01
C GLN A 230 -10.22 -15.03 7.90
N ILE A 231 -10.42 -15.46 6.65
CA ILE A 231 -9.66 -14.99 5.48
C ILE A 231 -9.84 -13.48 5.32
N LEU A 232 -11.08 -13.00 5.34
CA LEU A 232 -11.39 -11.57 5.19
C LEU A 232 -10.83 -10.75 6.35
N SER A 233 -10.90 -11.26 7.59
CA SER A 233 -10.31 -10.58 8.76
C SER A 233 -8.78 -10.45 8.67
N ILE A 234 -8.10 -11.47 8.15
CA ILE A 234 -6.65 -11.42 7.91
C ILE A 234 -6.33 -10.43 6.78
N MET A 235 -7.13 -10.43 5.71
CA MET A 235 -7.00 -9.47 4.62
C MET A 235 -7.23 -8.04 5.08
N ASP A 236 -8.21 -7.79 5.96
CA ASP A 236 -8.47 -6.49 6.56
C ASP A 236 -7.23 -5.96 7.29
N LEU A 237 -6.66 -6.78 8.17
CA LEU A 237 -5.42 -6.44 8.89
C LEU A 237 -4.29 -6.09 7.93
N GLY A 238 -4.06 -6.92 6.91
CA GLY A 238 -3.04 -6.64 5.90
C GLY A 238 -3.30 -5.35 5.11
N VAL A 239 -4.55 -5.08 4.74
CA VAL A 239 -4.92 -3.84 4.05
C VAL A 239 -4.69 -2.62 4.93
N TYR A 240 -5.06 -2.69 6.22
CA TYR A 240 -4.83 -1.60 7.16
C TYR A 240 -3.34 -1.27 7.29
N GLU A 241 -2.49 -2.28 7.49
CA GLU A 241 -1.04 -2.08 7.62
C GLU A 241 -0.44 -1.45 6.35
N LEU A 242 -0.92 -1.85 5.18
CA LEU A 242 -0.48 -1.31 3.90
C LEU A 242 -0.94 0.15 3.72
N LEU A 243 -2.21 0.46 4.02
CA LEU A 243 -2.71 1.83 3.96
C LEU A 243 -2.03 2.74 4.97
N ASP A 244 -1.77 2.25 6.19
CA ASP A 244 -0.99 2.97 7.20
C ASP A 244 0.42 3.27 6.68
N THR A 245 1.11 2.27 6.11
CA THR A 245 2.44 2.45 5.53
C THR A 245 2.42 3.49 4.41
N LEU A 246 1.41 3.48 3.55
CA LEU A 246 1.22 4.47 2.48
C LEU A 246 1.06 5.88 3.06
N LEU A 247 0.17 6.05 4.04
CA LEU A 247 -0.11 7.36 4.65
C LEU A 247 1.08 7.91 5.45
N TYR A 248 1.76 7.07 6.23
CA TYR A 248 2.98 7.45 6.93
C TYR A 248 4.08 7.83 5.96
N THR A 249 4.24 7.10 4.86
CA THR A 249 5.24 7.44 3.84
C THR A 249 4.94 8.79 3.20
N ALA A 250 3.68 9.07 2.85
CA ALA A 250 3.29 10.38 2.37
C ALA A 250 3.62 11.46 3.41
N TYR A 251 3.20 11.29 4.66
CA TYR A 251 3.50 12.26 5.72
C TYR A 251 5.01 12.49 5.92
N LEU A 252 5.83 11.45 5.84
CA LEU A 252 7.27 11.48 6.14
C LEU A 252 8.16 11.84 4.95
N ALA A 253 7.61 12.03 3.75
CA ALA A 253 8.37 12.32 2.54
C ALA A 253 9.26 13.57 2.67
N HIS A 254 8.80 14.58 3.43
CA HIS A 254 9.61 15.79 3.68
C HIS A 254 10.83 15.48 4.55
N ALA A 255 10.67 14.80 5.68
CA ALA A 255 11.79 14.34 6.50
C ALA A 255 12.78 13.47 5.71
N ALA A 256 12.26 12.57 4.87
CA ALA A 256 13.07 11.66 4.06
C ALA A 256 13.91 12.39 3.00
N SER A 257 13.48 13.58 2.55
CA SER A 257 14.20 14.43 1.59
C SER A 257 15.50 15.04 2.15
N GLY A 258 15.72 14.91 3.47
CA GLY A 258 16.97 15.28 4.11
C GLY A 258 16.85 16.43 5.10
N ILE A 259 15.68 17.07 5.25
CA ILE A 259 15.53 18.14 6.26
C ILE A 259 15.76 17.60 7.68
N ALA A 260 15.49 16.33 7.95
CA ALA A 260 15.80 15.72 9.25
C ALA A 260 17.30 15.40 9.42
N ALA A 261 18.10 15.36 8.34
CA ALA A 261 19.53 15.09 8.39
C ALA A 261 20.40 16.36 8.33
N TYR A 262 19.86 17.46 7.78
CA TYR A 262 20.59 18.71 7.56
C TYR A 262 19.81 19.89 8.13
N SER A 263 20.47 20.68 8.98
CA SER A 263 19.89 21.89 9.59
C SER A 263 20.03 23.14 8.70
N GLU A 264 20.94 23.11 7.73
CA GLU A 264 21.15 24.23 6.83
C GLU A 264 20.00 24.36 5.82
N GLY A 265 19.43 25.57 5.71
CA GLY A 265 18.34 25.86 4.78
C GLY A 265 16.94 25.51 5.27
N ARG A 266 16.78 25.10 6.54
CA ARG A 266 15.45 24.88 7.15
C ARG A 266 14.70 26.19 7.34
N GLU A 267 13.43 26.18 7.00
CA GLU A 267 12.47 27.24 7.27
C GLU A 267 11.71 26.98 8.60
N ASP A 268 11.04 27.99 9.15
CA ASP A 268 10.22 27.83 10.37
C ASP A 268 9.14 26.73 10.24
N VAL A 269 8.66 26.50 9.02
CA VAL A 269 7.71 25.42 8.72
C VAL A 269 8.34 24.04 8.84
N ASP A 270 9.63 23.92 8.52
CA ASP A 270 10.38 22.66 8.63
C ASP A 270 10.62 22.33 10.10
N GLU A 271 10.99 23.32 10.92
CA GLU A 271 11.19 23.12 12.36
C GLU A 271 9.88 22.72 13.06
N LYS A 272 8.74 23.36 12.72
CA LYS A 272 7.42 22.96 13.25
C LYS A 272 7.04 21.53 12.86
N TYR A 273 7.32 21.14 11.62
CA TYR A 273 7.09 19.78 11.16
C TYR A 273 7.97 18.77 11.92
N LEU A 274 9.27 19.07 12.10
CA LEU A 274 10.19 18.22 12.86
C LEU A 274 9.85 18.14 14.35
N GLU A 275 9.31 19.22 14.94
CA GLU A 275 8.77 19.19 16.31
C GLU A 275 7.59 18.22 16.41
N GLU A 276 6.63 18.29 15.48
CA GLU A 276 5.50 17.35 15.43
C GLU A 276 5.98 15.90 15.27
N LEU A 277 6.99 15.65 14.41
CA LEU A 277 7.60 14.33 14.28
C LEU A 277 8.21 13.83 15.60
N ARG A 278 8.91 14.71 16.33
CA ARG A 278 9.54 14.36 17.60
C ARG A 278 8.51 13.96 18.65
N ASP A 279 7.37 14.63 18.69
CA ASP A 279 6.27 14.33 19.63
C ASP A 279 5.63 12.96 19.35
N HIS A 280 5.63 12.50 18.11
CA HIS A 280 4.94 11.29 17.67
C HIS A 280 5.85 10.13 17.24
N GLN A 281 7.17 10.31 17.32
CA GLN A 281 8.17 9.34 16.86
C GLN A 281 8.05 7.94 17.48
N LYS A 282 7.58 7.82 18.73
CA LYS A 282 7.43 6.52 19.39
C LYS A 282 6.35 5.68 18.71
N GLU A 283 5.19 6.29 18.46
CA GLU A 283 4.09 5.62 17.75
C GLU A 283 4.53 5.20 16.34
N MET A 284 5.26 6.08 15.64
CA MET A 284 5.79 5.76 14.31
C MET A 284 6.76 4.58 14.34
N LEU A 285 7.63 4.50 15.35
CA LEU A 285 8.57 3.40 15.56
C LEU A 285 7.86 2.09 15.88
N ASP A 286 6.85 2.14 16.76
CA ASP A 286 6.06 0.95 17.13
C ASP A 286 5.34 0.39 15.89
N ASN A 287 4.72 1.25 15.07
CA ASN A 287 4.11 0.85 13.80
C ASN A 287 5.15 0.31 12.80
N LEU A 288 6.30 0.97 12.68
CA LEU A 288 7.37 0.58 11.77
C LEU A 288 7.96 -0.79 12.15
N LYS A 289 8.02 -1.10 13.44
CA LYS A 289 8.43 -2.42 13.93
C LYS A 289 7.49 -3.51 13.41
N HIS A 290 6.18 -3.30 13.50
CA HIS A 290 5.20 -4.26 12.98
C HIS A 290 5.38 -4.51 11.48
N VAL A 291 5.56 -3.44 10.69
CA VAL A 291 5.83 -3.54 9.24
C VAL A 291 7.16 -4.26 8.97
N SER A 292 8.21 -3.93 9.72
CA SER A 292 9.53 -4.56 9.57
C SER A 292 9.48 -6.06 9.87
N ASP A 293 8.83 -6.46 10.96
CA ASP A 293 8.70 -7.86 11.36
C ASP A 293 7.93 -8.66 10.29
N ALA A 294 6.82 -8.11 9.77
CA ALA A 294 6.04 -8.74 8.71
C ALA A 294 6.84 -8.92 7.41
N LEU A 295 7.64 -7.92 7.02
CA LEU A 295 8.42 -7.97 5.78
C LEU A 295 9.74 -8.74 5.92
N TYR A 296 10.29 -8.87 7.13
CA TYR A 296 11.51 -9.62 7.41
C TYR A 296 11.37 -11.09 7.00
N GLU A 297 10.29 -11.74 7.45
CA GLU A 297 10.00 -13.15 7.14
C GLU A 297 9.91 -13.40 5.62
N ILE A 298 9.42 -12.39 4.90
CA ILE A 298 9.26 -12.44 3.45
C ILE A 298 10.62 -12.25 2.74
N ALA A 299 11.44 -11.31 3.18
CA ALA A 299 12.68 -10.93 2.47
C ALA A 299 13.91 -11.81 2.73
N TYR A 300 13.83 -12.69 3.73
CA TYR A 300 14.86 -13.67 4.05
C TYR A 300 14.47 -15.11 3.63
N ASN A 301 13.37 -15.27 2.90
CA ASN A 301 13.01 -16.51 2.23
C ASN A 301 13.54 -16.52 0.79
N ASP A 302 14.60 -17.30 0.53
CA ASP A 302 15.26 -17.38 -0.78
C ASP A 302 14.34 -17.91 -1.90
N GLU A 303 13.39 -18.80 -1.59
CA GLU A 303 12.42 -19.32 -2.57
C GLU A 303 11.43 -18.23 -2.95
N PHE A 304 10.99 -17.43 -1.97
CA PHE A 304 10.10 -16.31 -2.21
C PHE A 304 10.75 -15.19 -3.04
N ASP A 305 12.05 -14.92 -2.82
CA ASP A 305 12.80 -13.93 -3.63
C ASP A 305 12.84 -14.31 -5.11
N GLU A 306 13.07 -15.59 -5.42
CA GLU A 306 13.08 -16.10 -6.80
C GLU A 306 11.70 -15.95 -7.45
N VAL A 307 10.64 -16.35 -6.75
CA VAL A 307 9.26 -16.21 -7.24
C VAL A 307 8.93 -14.74 -7.52
N LEU A 308 9.29 -13.83 -6.62
CA LEU A 308 9.08 -12.40 -6.82
C LEU A 308 9.87 -11.85 -8.01
N ALA A 309 11.13 -12.26 -8.16
CA ALA A 309 11.96 -11.81 -9.28
C ALA A 309 11.36 -12.24 -10.64
N ASP A 310 10.82 -13.45 -10.71
CA ASP A 310 10.14 -13.98 -11.89
C ASP A 310 8.83 -13.23 -12.18
N ILE A 311 8.03 -12.94 -11.14
CA ILE A 311 6.80 -12.13 -11.27
C ILE A 311 7.14 -10.74 -11.81
N GLU A 312 8.15 -10.06 -11.25
CA GLU A 312 8.58 -8.74 -11.72
C GLU A 312 9.10 -8.80 -13.17
N GLU A 313 9.80 -9.86 -13.55
CA GLU A 313 10.27 -10.05 -14.93
C GLU A 313 9.12 -10.25 -15.91
N LYS A 314 8.14 -11.09 -15.55
CA LYS A 314 6.94 -11.32 -16.35
C LYS A 314 6.08 -10.07 -16.47
N ALA A 315 5.90 -9.32 -15.37
CA ALA A 315 5.23 -8.03 -15.41
C ALA A 315 5.93 -7.08 -16.38
N ARG A 316 7.26 -6.97 -16.32
CA ARG A 316 8.04 -6.14 -17.26
C ARG A 316 7.92 -6.59 -18.71
N SER A 317 7.83 -7.89 -19.00
CA SER A 317 7.69 -8.38 -20.37
C SER A 317 6.32 -8.06 -20.95
N LEU A 318 5.26 -8.31 -20.18
CA LEU A 318 3.88 -7.98 -20.57
C LEU A 318 3.71 -6.47 -20.82
N LEU A 319 4.35 -5.64 -20.00
CA LEU A 319 4.29 -4.18 -20.16
C LEU A 319 5.04 -3.64 -21.39
N LYS A 320 5.94 -4.44 -21.98
CA LYS A 320 6.69 -4.08 -23.20
C LYS A 320 5.96 -4.48 -24.48
N THR A 321 5.34 -5.66 -24.51
CA THR A 321 4.63 -6.18 -25.69
C THR A 321 3.51 -5.25 -26.15
N ASP A 322 2.75 -4.65 -25.23
CA ASP A 322 1.66 -3.74 -25.63
C ASP A 322 2.18 -2.42 -26.28
N GLN A 323 3.48 -2.09 -26.16
CA GLN A 323 4.06 -0.91 -26.83
C GLN A 323 4.47 -1.18 -28.29
N ASP A 324 4.67 -2.45 -28.63
CA ASP A 324 4.99 -2.89 -29.98
C ASP A 324 3.71 -3.21 -30.78
N GLU A 325 2.58 -3.43 -30.11
CA GLU A 325 1.25 -3.62 -30.73
C GLU A 325 0.48 -2.29 -30.94
N GLU A 326 0.85 -1.20 -30.27
CA GLU A 326 0.27 0.15 -30.43
C GLU A 326 1.03 1.07 -31.43
N LYS A 327 1.98 0.53 -32.21
CA LYS A 327 2.75 1.27 -33.24
C LYS A 327 2.47 0.79 -34.66
#